data_AF-A0AAD5GLV4-F1
#
_entry.id   AF-A0AAD5GLV4-F1
#
_cell.length_a   1.000
_cell.length_b   1.000
_cell.length_c   1.000
_cell.angle_alpha   90.00
_cell.angle_beta   90.00
_cell.angle_gamma   90.00
#
_symmetry.space_group_name_H-M   'P 1'
#
loop_
_entity.id
_entity.type
_entity.pdbx_description
1 polymer ?
#
loop_
_entity_poly.entity_id
_entity_poly.type
_entity_poly.pdbx_seq_one_letter_code
_entity_poly.pdbx_strand_id
1 'polypeptide(L)'
;MKFMKLGSRPDAFYSSAGVRYLLHKFPLLSKCLKLQKDCAENSKSSQLQMIELADFPGGNDVFELCVKFSYGIECSQIPSND
;
A
#
# COMPACT_ATOMS: atom_id res chain seq x y z
N MET A 1 9.77 8.41 -5.28
CA MET A 1 9.72 7.12 -6.01
C MET A 1 9.72 5.97 -5.01
N LYS A 2 8.65 5.73 -4.24
CA LYS A 2 8.82 4.89 -3.03
C LYS A 2 8.76 3.37 -3.28
N PHE A 3 7.84 2.82 -4.09
CA PHE A 3 7.88 1.37 -4.38
C PHE A 3 7.30 1.04 -5.78
N MET A 4 8.09 1.29 -6.83
CA MET A 4 7.81 0.78 -8.18
C MET A 4 9.03 0.02 -8.69
N LYS A 5 8.81 -1.18 -9.23
CA LYS A 5 9.83 -1.86 -10.04
C LYS A 5 9.97 -1.08 -11.35
N LEU A 6 11.18 -0.62 -11.67
CA LEU A 6 11.48 0.23 -12.82
C LEU A 6 10.89 -0.38 -14.11
N GLY A 7 9.79 0.18 -14.62
CA GLY A 7 9.14 -0.25 -15.88
C GLY A 7 7.67 -0.67 -15.82
N SER A 8 7.07 -0.88 -14.64
CA SER A 8 5.65 -1.30 -14.53
C SER A 8 4.74 -0.13 -14.15
N ARG A 9 3.62 0.03 -14.87
CA ARG A 9 2.59 1.04 -14.55
C ARG A 9 1.88 0.67 -13.22
N PRO A 10 1.76 1.58 -12.25
CA PRO A 10 1.01 1.30 -11.02
C PRO A 10 -0.46 1.09 -11.34
N ASP A 11 -1.09 0.14 -10.64
CA ASP A 11 -2.50 -0.20 -10.85
C ASP A 11 -3.44 0.47 -9.83
N ALA A 12 -2.88 0.98 -8.72
CA ALA A 12 -3.63 1.65 -7.65
C ALA A 12 -2.83 2.76 -6.98
N PHE A 13 -3.55 3.77 -6.48
CA PHE A 13 -3.05 4.84 -5.62
C PHE A 13 -3.64 4.66 -4.23
N TYR A 14 -2.79 4.67 -3.20
CA TYR A 14 -3.22 4.66 -1.82
C TYR A 14 -2.94 6.02 -1.20
N SER A 15 -3.92 6.62 -0.54
CA SER A 15 -3.75 7.88 0.20
C SER A 15 -4.01 7.62 1.68
N SER A 16 -3.08 8.03 2.54
CA SER A 16 -3.23 7.96 4.00
C SER A 16 -2.69 9.26 4.62
N ALA A 17 -3.52 9.96 5.39
CA ALA A 17 -3.21 11.25 6.03
C ALA A 17 -2.47 12.26 5.12
N GLY A 18 -2.91 12.39 3.85
CA GLY A 18 -2.33 13.32 2.87
C GLY A 18 -1.07 12.81 2.13
N VAL A 19 -0.53 11.65 2.50
CA VAL A 19 0.58 11.00 1.79
C VAL A 19 0.03 10.04 0.74
N ARG A 20 0.51 10.17 -0.50
CA ARG A 20 0.12 9.33 -1.63
C ARG A 20 1.19 8.30 -1.94
N TYR A 21 0.78 7.04 -2.03
CA TYR A 21 1.59 5.89 -2.37
C TYR A 21 1.11 5.32 -3.70
N LEU A 22 2.01 5.17 -4.66
CA LEU A 22 1.71 4.49 -5.92
C LEU A 22 2.19 3.05 -5.83
N LEU A 23 1.26 2.09 -5.92
CA LEU A 23 1.53 0.68 -5.65
C LEU A 23 0.78 -0.21 -6.65
N HIS A 24 1.32 -1.39 -6.92
CA HIS A 24 0.62 -2.48 -7.59
C HIS A 24 -0.39 -3.15 -6.66
N LYS A 25 -1.58 -3.43 -7.19
CA LYS A 25 -2.67 -4.12 -6.51
C LYS A 25 -2.26 -5.53 -6.06
N PHE A 26 -1.61 -6.29 -6.95
CA PHE A 26 -1.33 -7.72 -6.75
C PHE A 26 -0.56 -8.08 -5.45
N PRO A 27 0.60 -7.47 -5.15
CA PRO A 27 1.35 -7.81 -3.93
C PRO A 27 0.61 -7.44 -2.63
N LEU A 28 -0.18 -6.36 -2.65
CA LEU A 28 -0.94 -5.91 -1.48
C LEU A 28 -2.19 -6.76 -1.26
N LEU A 29 -2.94 -7.05 -2.32
CA LEU A 29 -4.15 -7.86 -2.21
C LEU A 29 -3.88 -9.29 -1.77
N SER A 30 -2.70 -9.83 -2.10
CA SER A 30 -2.32 -11.16 -1.65
C SER A 30 -2.10 -11.25 -0.13
N LYS A 31 -1.89 -10.12 0.56
CA LYS A 31 -1.59 -10.09 2.01
C LYS A 31 -2.58 -9.28 2.84
N CYS A 32 -3.44 -8.47 2.21
CA CYS A 32 -4.40 -7.62 2.91
C CYS A 32 -5.81 -7.79 2.33
N LEU A 33 -6.64 -8.57 3.04
CA LEU A 33 -8.03 -8.82 2.66
C LEU A 33 -8.90 -7.56 2.68
N LYS A 34 -8.59 -6.61 3.57
CA LYS A 34 -9.30 -5.33 3.66
C LYS A 34 -9.12 -4.52 2.37
N LEU A 35 -7.87 -4.35 1.93
CA LEU A 35 -7.56 -3.72 0.64
C LEU A 35 -8.17 -4.46 -0.54
N GLN A 36 -8.28 -5.79 -0.46
CA GLN A 36 -8.92 -6.60 -1.52
C GLN A 36 -10.41 -6.27 -1.65
N LYS A 37 -11.12 -6.14 -0.53
CA LYS A 37 -12.52 -5.73 -0.52
C LYS A 37 -12.70 -4.29 -1.01
N ASP A 38 -11.89 -3.36 -0.48
CA ASP A 38 -11.97 -1.94 -0.86
C ASP A 38 -11.66 -1.75 -2.36
N CYS A 39 -10.66 -2.48 -2.89
CA CYS A 39 -10.41 -2.54 -4.34
C CYS A 39 -11.58 -3.15 -5.11
N ALA A 40 -12.19 -4.24 -4.63
CA ALA A 40 -13.27 -4.92 -5.32
C ALA A 40 -14.51 -4.03 -5.44
N GLU A 41 -14.83 -3.28 -4.38
CA GLU A 41 -15.91 -2.29 -4.37
C GLU A 41 -15.63 -1.15 -5.36
N ASN A 42 -14.37 -0.71 -5.46
CA ASN A 42 -13.96 0.38 -6.35
C ASN A 42 -13.62 -0.06 -7.80
N SER A 43 -13.75 -1.36 -8.13
CA SER A 43 -13.38 -1.93 -9.44
C SER A 43 -14.35 -1.65 -10.59
N LYS A 44 -15.37 -0.80 -10.38
CA LYS A 44 -16.33 -0.41 -11.43
C LYS A 44 -15.82 0.71 -12.34
N SER A 45 -14.68 1.33 -12.02
CA SER A 45 -14.07 2.43 -12.79
C SER A 45 -12.87 1.90 -13.59
N SER A 46 -12.85 2.15 -14.90
CA SER A 46 -11.72 1.82 -15.80
C SER A 46 -10.48 2.72 -15.61
N GLN A 47 -10.48 3.57 -14.57
CA GLN A 47 -9.38 4.46 -14.25
C GLN A 47 -8.59 3.96 -13.05
N LEU A 48 -7.35 4.47 -12.90
CA LEU A 48 -6.48 4.17 -11.77
C LEU A 48 -7.23 4.38 -10.44
N GLN A 49 -7.34 3.33 -9.64
CA GLN A 49 -8.13 3.37 -8.41
C GLN A 49 -7.40 4.17 -7.33
N MET A 50 -7.99 5.28 -6.91
CA MET A 50 -7.57 5.97 -5.69
C MET A 50 -8.33 5.36 -4.50
N ILE A 51 -7.58 4.79 -3.56
CA ILE A 51 -8.08 4.14 -2.36
C ILE A 51 -7.61 4.99 -1.18
N GLU A 52 -8.57 5.58 -0.48
CA GLU A 52 -8.31 6.33 0.73
C GLU A 52 -8.36 5.38 1.93
N LEU A 53 -7.24 5.30 2.64
CA LEU A 53 -7.13 4.58 3.89
C LEU A 53 -7.38 5.57 5.02
N ALA A 54 -8.62 5.62 5.48
CA ALA A 54 -8.96 6.36 6.69
C ALA A 54 -8.31 5.68 7.90
N ASP A 55 -7.53 6.46 8.67
CA ASP A 55 -6.92 6.11 9.95
C ASP A 55 -6.41 4.66 10.06
N PHE A 56 -5.34 4.35 9.31
CA PHE A 56 -4.68 3.05 9.44
C PHE A 56 -4.18 2.86 10.89
N PRO A 57 -4.42 1.71 11.55
CA PRO A 57 -3.96 1.47 12.90
C PRO A 57 -2.41 1.51 12.96
N GLY A 58 -1.86 2.42 13.77
CA GLY A 58 -0.42 2.68 13.82
C GLY A 58 0.07 3.73 12.80
N GLY A 59 -0.84 4.36 12.06
CA GLY A 59 -0.56 5.49 11.18
C GLY A 59 0.17 5.12 9.87
N ASN A 60 0.64 6.15 9.19
CA ASN A 60 1.29 6.04 7.87
C ASN A 60 2.58 5.21 7.91
N ASP A 61 3.32 5.23 9.02
CA ASP A 61 4.60 4.55 9.13
C ASP A 61 4.42 3.03 9.13
N VAL A 62 3.42 2.53 9.86
CA VAL A 62 3.07 1.10 9.87
C VAL A 62 2.51 0.68 8.52
N PHE A 63 1.70 1.51 7.86
CA PHE A 63 1.25 1.24 6.49
C PHE A 63 2.43 1.13 5.52
N GLU A 64 3.38 2.07 5.56
CA GLU A 64 4.59 2.01 4.71
C GLU A 64 5.40 0.73 4.98
N LEU A 65 5.49 0.28 6.24
CA LEU A 65 6.14 -0.97 6.62
C LEU A 65 5.40 -2.19 6.06
N CYS A 66 4.07 -2.25 6.19
CA CYS A 66 3.25 -3.32 5.63
C CYS A 66 3.38 -3.39 4.10
N VAL A 67 3.43 -2.23 3.44
CA VAL A 67 3.67 -2.12 2.01
C VAL A 67 5.05 -2.67 1.68
N LYS A 68 6.12 -2.20 2.32
CA LYS A 68 7.49 -2.71 2.11
C LYS A 68 7.55 -4.23 2.27
N PHE A 69 6.98 -4.75 3.35
CA PHE A 69 6.91 -6.19 3.62
C PHE A 69 6.13 -6.95 2.52
N SER A 70 5.04 -6.36 2.01
CA SER A 70 4.25 -6.96 0.92
C SER A 70 5.03 -7.07 -0.39
N TYR A 71 6.03 -6.22 -0.58
CA TYR A 71 6.94 -6.25 -1.73
C TYR A 71 8.19 -7.11 -1.49
N GLY A 72 8.27 -7.81 -0.34
CA GLY A 72 9.45 -8.59 0.03
C GLY A 72 10.65 -7.72 0.39
N ILE A 73 10.43 -6.45 0.73
CA ILE A 73 11.48 -5.57 1.22
C ILE A 73 11.65 -5.86 2.71
N GLU A 74 12.86 -6.26 3.08
CA GLU A 74 13.22 -6.58 4.45
C GLU A 74 13.08 -5.31 5.32
N CYS A 75 12.06 -5.33 6.16
CA CYS A 75 11.78 -4.27 7.11
C CYS A 75 12.60 -4.53 8.37
N SER A 76 13.90 -4.26 8.33
CA SER A 76 14.73 -4.27 9.54
C SER A 76 14.34 -3.05 10.39
N GLN A 77 13.27 -3.17 11.17
CA GLN A 77 13.14 -2.38 12.39
C GLN A 77 14.15 -2.99 13.35
N ILE A 78 15.34 -2.41 13.41
CA ILE A 78 16.25 -2.66 14.53
C ILE A 78 15.49 -2.15 15.75
N PRO A 79 15.06 -2.99 16.70
CA PRO A 79 14.57 -2.46 17.96
C PRO A 79 15.76 -1.73 18.57
N SER A 80 15.71 -0.40 18.60
CA SER A 80 16.57 0.38 19.48
C SER A 80 16.19 -0.02 20.89
N ASN A 81 16.90 -1.04 21.40
CA ASN A 81 16.88 -1.41 22.80
C ASN A 81 17.60 -0.28 23.54
N ASP A 82 16.84 0.67 24.06
CA ASP A 82 17.30 1.52 25.15
C ASP A 82 17.54 0.66 26.40
#